data_AF-A0A6H5KCH6-F1
#
_entry.id   AF-A0A6H5KCH6-F1
#
_cell.length_a   1.000
_cell.length_b   1.000
_cell.length_c   1.000
_cell.angle_alpha   90.00
_cell.angle_beta   90.00
_cell.angle_gamma   90.00
#
_symmetry.space_group_name_H-M   'P 1'
#
loop_
_entity.id
_entity.type
_entity.pdbx_description
1 polymer ?
#
loop_
_entity_poly.entity_id
_entity_poly.type
_entity_poly.pdbx_seq_one_letter_code
_entity_poly.pdbx_strand_id
1 'polypeptide(L)' 'MASTDREALITLFRSAGGARWFRRNNWLTSDGLATWYGVEVNDQGRVVKLRVDANNLRG' A
#
# COMPACT_ATOMS: atom_id res chain seq x y z
N MET A 1 -15.77 11.17 7.61
CA MET A 1 -15.82 9.73 7.23
C MET A 1 -14.41 9.21 7.33
N ALA A 2 -14.19 8.13 8.10
CA ALA A 2 -12.86 7.60 8.33
C ALA A 2 -12.29 7.07 7.00
N SER A 3 -11.12 7.58 6.62
CA SER A 3 -10.36 7.08 5.46
C SER A 3 -10.18 5.57 5.60
N THR A 4 -10.56 4.81 4.58
CA THR A 4 -10.28 3.37 4.58
C THR A 4 -8.77 3.16 4.46
N ASP A 5 -8.23 2.07 5.04
CA ASP A 5 -6.79 1.79 4.94
C ASP A 5 -6.32 1.77 3.46
N ARG A 6 -7.20 1.34 2.56
CA ARG A 6 -6.98 1.38 1.11
C ARG A 6 -6.76 2.79 0.59
N GLU A 7 -7.60 3.75 0.94
CA GLU A 7 -7.45 5.14 0.51
C GLU A 7 -6.17 5.78 1.06
N ALA A 8 -5.83 5.49 2.32
CA ALA A 8 -4.59 5.96 2.94
C ALA A 8 -3.36 5.40 2.20
N LEU A 9 -3.37 4.10 1.88
CA LEU A 9 -2.30 3.48 1.10
C LEU A 9 -2.23 4.02 -0.33
N ILE A 10 -3.35 4.23 -1.02
CA ILE A 10 -3.36 4.85 -2.36
C ILE A 10 -2.77 6.26 -2.32
N THR A 11 -3.09 7.03 -1.29
CA THR A 11 -2.54 8.38 -1.09
C THR A 11 -1.04 8.32 -0.88
N LEU A 12 -0.57 7.41 -0.02
CA LEU A 12 0.86 7.16 0.18
C LEU A 12 1.56 6.72 -1.11
N PHE A 13 0.96 5.82 -1.89
CA PHE A 13 1.52 5.38 -3.16
C PHE A 13 1.70 6.54 -4.14
N ARG A 14 0.72 7.44 -4.22
CA ARG A 14 0.79 8.61 -5.09
C ARG A 14 1.82 9.62 -4.60
N SER A 15 1.90 9.87 -3.30
CA SER A 15 2.87 10.83 -2.74
C SER A 15 4.30 10.30 -2.73
N ALA A 16 4.48 8.99 -2.55
CA ALA A 16 5.78 8.34 -2.43
C ALA A 16 6.39 7.93 -3.79
N GLY A 17 5.88 8.45 -4.91
CA GLY A 17 6.37 8.13 -6.25
C GLY A 17 6.12 6.68 -6.69
N GLY A 18 5.00 6.08 -6.27
CA GLY A 18 4.63 4.67 -6.45
C GLY A 18 4.80 4.11 -7.86
N ALA A 19 4.63 4.95 -8.88
CA ALA A 19 4.86 4.57 -10.27
C ALA A 19 6.30 4.10 -10.55
N ARG A 20 7.29 4.58 -9.78
CA ARG A 20 8.72 4.25 -9.91
C ARG A 20 9.19 3.20 -8.91
N TRP A 21 8.29 2.65 -8.10
CA TRP A 21 8.65 1.60 -7.15
C TRP A 21 9.11 0.34 -7.89
N PHE A 22 10.14 -0.31 -7.33
CA PHE A 22 10.67 -1.55 -7.90
C PHE A 22 9.64 -2.69 -7.80
N ARG A 23 8.91 -2.75 -6.70
CA ARG A 23 7.89 -3.75 -6.41
C ARG A 23 6.59 -3.05 -6.03
N ARG A 24 5.61 -3.09 -6.94
CA ARG A 24 4.28 -2.48 -6.76
C ARG A 24 3.14 -3.46 -7.00
N ASN A 25 3.41 -4.75 -6.81
CA ASN A 25 2.43 -5.81 -7.12
C ASN A 25 1.12 -5.56 -6.36
N ASN A 26 0.01 -5.61 -7.10
CA ASN A 26 -1.36 -5.41 -6.63
C ASN A 26 -1.68 -4.02 -6.06
N TRP A 27 -0.72 -3.09 -6.03
CA TRP A 27 -1.01 -1.69 -5.73
C TRP A 27 -1.90 -1.09 -6.82
N LEU A 28 -2.93 -0.34 -6.40
CA LEU A 28 -3.97 0.26 -7.26
C LEU A 28 -4.91 -0.75 -7.97
N THR A 29 -4.84 -2.05 -7.67
CA THR A 29 -5.79 -3.04 -8.21
C THR A 29 -7.03 -3.17 -7.31
N SER A 30 -8.07 -3.84 -7.81
CA SER A 30 -9.26 -4.21 -7.03
C SER A 30 -9.01 -5.36 -6.04
N ASP A 31 -7.80 -5.90 -5.98
CA ASP A 31 -7.46 -7.00 -5.08
C ASP A 31 -7.45 -6.54 -3.62
N GLY A 32 -7.67 -7.49 -2.71
CA GLY A 32 -7.65 -7.23 -1.27
C GLY A 32 -6.29 -6.72 -0.79
N LEU A 33 -6.29 -5.88 0.25
CA LEU A 33 -5.07 -5.25 0.79
C LEU A 33 -4.01 -6.27 1.22
N ALA A 34 -4.42 -7.47 1.65
CA ALA A 34 -3.52 -8.56 2.00
C ALA A 34 -2.64 -9.03 0.84
N THR A 35 -3.04 -8.80 -0.41
CA THR A 35 -2.28 -9.22 -1.60
C THR A 35 -1.29 -8.15 -2.05
N TRP A 36 -1.38 -6.93 -1.51
CA TRP A 36 -0.52 -5.83 -1.91
C TRP A 36 0.90 -6.06 -1.41
N TYR A 37 1.88 -5.78 -2.27
CA TYR A 37 3.28 -5.96 -1.90
C TYR A 37 3.62 -5.16 -0.65
N GLY A 38 4.09 -5.85 0.39
CA GLY A 38 4.54 -5.26 1.65
C GLY A 38 3.43 -4.91 2.63
N VAL A 39 2.15 -5.16 2.31
CA VAL A 39 1.02 -4.88 3.21
C VAL A 39 0.68 -6.14 4.00
N GLU A 40 0.61 -6.00 5.32
CA GLU A 40 0.12 -7.05 6.22
C GLU A 40 -1.18 -6.54 6.86
N VAL A 41 -2.22 -7.36 6.82
CA VAL A 41 -3.52 -7.07 7.44
C VAL A 41 -3.82 -8.06 8.55
N ASN A 42 -4.63 -7.65 9.53
CA ASN A 42 -5.16 -8.55 10.55
C ASN A 42 -6.40 -9.31 10.06
N ASP A 43 -6.96 -10.17 10.91
CA ASP A 43 -8.18 -10.96 10.64
C ASP A 43 -9.42 -10.11 10.36
N GLN A 44 -9.38 -8.81 10.69
CA GLN A 44 -10.45 -7.84 10.41
C GLN A 44 -10.22 -7.08 9.08
N GLY A 45 -9.16 -7.42 8.34
CA GLY A 45 -8.78 -6.76 7.08
C GLY A 45 -8.17 -5.36 7.26
N ARG A 46 -7.73 -5.01 8.48
CA ARG A 46 -7.05 -3.73 8.76
C ARG A 46 -5.55 -3.87 8.61
N VAL A 47 -4.90 -2.86 8.03
CA VAL A 47 -3.46 -2.82 7.84
C VAL A 47 -2.76 -2.70 9.19
N VAL A 48 -1.96 -3.70 9.52
CA VAL A 48 -1.15 -3.73 10.75
C VAL A 48 0.33 -3.51 10.46
N LYS A 49 0.75 -3.64 9.20
CA LYS A 49 2.14 -3.44 8.80
C LYS A 49 2.24 -3.00 7.35
N LEU A 50 3.24 -2.17 7.09
CA LEU A 50 3.61 -1.75 5.75
C LEU A 50 5.13 -1.82 5.59
N ARG A 51 5.60 -2.61 4.62
CA ARG A 51 7.01 -2.82 4.27
C ARG A 51 7.23 -2.47 2.81
N VAL A 52 7.43 -1.17 2.58
CA VAL A 52 7.78 -0.60 1.28
C VAL A 52 9.17 0.05 1.31
N ASP A 53 9.97 -0.30 2.31
CA ASP A 53 11.35 0.13 2.45
C ASP A 53 12.22 -0.40 1.30
N ALA A 54 13.30 0.33 1.00
CA ALA A 54 14.19 0.06 -0.13
C ALA A 54 13.49 -0.06 -1.51
N ASN A 55 12.27 0.49 -1.65
CA ASN A 55 11.46 0.34 -2.85
C ASN A 55 11.46 1.58 -3.76
N ASN A 56 12.56 2.34 -3.78
CA ASN A 56 12.66 3.61 -4.51
C ASN A 56 11.54 4.62 -4.13
N LEU A 57 11.24 4.72 -2.83
CA LEU A 57 10.34 5.73 -2.28
C LEU A 57 10.88 7.13 -2.60
N ARG A 58 10.00 8.03 -3.04
CA ARG A 58 10.34 9.44 -3.34
C ARG A 58 9.29 10.35 -2.74
N GLY A 59 9.70 11.35 -1.98
CA GLY A 59 8.83 12.39 -1.42
C GLY A 59 9.19 13.75 -1.97
#